data_AF-A0A2A6HGL2-F1
#
_entry.id   AF-A0A2A6HGL2-F1
#
_cell.length_a   1.000
_cell.length_b   1.000
_cell.length_c   1.000
_cell.angle_alpha   90.00
_cell.angle_beta   90.00
_cell.angle_gamma   90.00
#
_symmetry.space_group_name_H-M   'P 1'
#
loop_
_entity.id
_entity.type
_entity.pdbx_description
1 polymer ?
#
loop_
_entity_poly.entity_id
_entity_poly.type
_entity_poly.pdbx_seq_one_letter_code
_entity_poly.pdbx_strand_id
1 'polypeptide(L)'
;MEKPNFGADEAFRPATHADRVDALRVLATALPGRQPADMQIMLGAFEVALEGCSRWGLAQATREILKGSLGHGFMPSPPELRREVNRVMGPHEAARRREAEAERLYRWPEDDQRRALPAPKGDPKAVAKWRVRRAAQKAEAAAKSAGAPVDQALFADRDARLKRTSSDAVWEFMARQDRRHDALRSESGTETGHDDG
;
A
#
# COMPACT_ATOMS: atom_id res chain seq x y z
N MET A 1 -30.42 5.23 2.67
CA MET A 1 -29.59 6.27 3.31
C MET A 1 -28.31 6.40 2.50
N GLU A 2 -28.17 7.45 1.69
CA GLU A 2 -26.93 7.76 1.00
C GLU A 2 -25.85 8.03 2.05
N LYS A 3 -24.73 7.30 1.98
CA LYS A 3 -23.55 7.62 2.78
C LYS A 3 -22.97 8.91 2.17
N PRO A 4 -22.89 10.02 2.91
CA PRO A 4 -22.29 11.23 2.38
C PRO A 4 -20.84 10.91 2.00
N ASN A 5 -20.57 10.93 0.70
CA ASN A 5 -19.26 10.67 0.12
C ASN A 5 -18.43 11.96 0.26
N PHE A 6 -17.99 12.24 1.48
CA PHE A 6 -16.94 13.22 1.71
C PHE A 6 -15.68 12.67 1.03
N GLY A 7 -15.01 13.49 0.22
CA GLY A 7 -13.78 13.05 -0.46
C GLY A 7 -12.79 12.46 0.53
N ALA A 8 -11.95 11.50 0.11
CA ALA A 8 -11.03 10.79 0.99
C ALA A 8 -10.22 11.72 1.91
N ASP A 9 -9.87 12.92 1.42
CA ASP A 9 -9.12 13.94 2.17
C ASP A 9 -9.96 14.70 3.22
N GLU A 10 -11.26 14.86 3.01
CA GLU A 10 -12.13 15.57 3.97
C GLU A 10 -12.31 14.80 5.27
N ALA A 11 -12.26 13.46 5.20
CA ALA A 11 -12.33 12.59 6.36
C ALA A 11 -11.13 12.76 7.31
N PHE A 12 -9.95 13.15 6.79
CA PHE A 12 -8.72 13.31 7.57
C PHE A 12 -8.41 14.77 7.95
N ARG A 13 -9.26 15.73 7.57
CA ARG A 13 -9.05 17.14 7.93
C ARG A 13 -8.99 17.28 9.46
N PRO A 14 -7.95 17.92 10.03
CA PRO A 14 -7.84 18.06 11.48
C PRO A 14 -8.99 18.88 12.04
N ALA A 15 -9.51 18.46 13.20
CA ALA A 15 -10.51 19.21 13.93
C ALA A 15 -9.91 20.50 14.49
N THR A 16 -10.60 21.61 14.28
CA THR A 16 -10.25 22.89 14.92
C THR A 16 -10.67 22.88 16.38
N HIS A 17 -10.18 23.83 17.18
CA HIS A 17 -10.64 24.01 18.56
C HIS A 17 -12.16 24.28 18.61
N ALA A 18 -12.69 25.05 17.65
CA ALA A 18 -14.13 25.30 17.54
C ALA A 18 -14.94 24.00 17.32
N ASP A 19 -14.48 23.13 16.41
CA ASP A 19 -15.14 21.82 16.18
C ASP A 19 -15.18 20.96 17.46
N ARG A 20 -14.12 21.01 18.27
CA ARG A 20 -14.04 20.31 19.56
C ARG A 20 -15.02 20.86 20.58
N VAL A 21 -15.07 22.18 20.73
CA VAL A 21 -15.99 22.84 21.65
C VAL A 21 -17.44 22.59 21.24
N ASP A 22 -17.76 22.65 19.95
CA ASP A 22 -19.10 22.38 19.44
C ASP A 22 -19.55 20.94 19.72
N ALA A 23 -18.67 19.96 19.48
CA ALA A 23 -18.96 18.55 19.81
C ALA A 23 -19.24 18.36 21.30
N LEU A 24 -18.41 18.94 22.17
CA LEU A 24 -18.59 18.88 23.62
C LEU A 24 -19.89 19.58 24.07
N ARG A 25 -20.23 20.73 23.47
CA ARG A 25 -21.48 21.44 23.76
C ARG A 25 -22.70 20.59 23.41
N VAL A 26 -22.68 19.92 22.25
CA VAL A 26 -23.76 19.01 21.85
C VAL A 26 -23.92 17.88 22.85
N LEU A 27 -22.82 17.21 23.21
CA LEU A 27 -22.84 16.09 24.15
C LEU A 27 -23.30 16.53 25.55
N ALA A 28 -22.80 17.66 26.04
CA ALA A 28 -23.17 18.20 27.35
C ALA A 28 -24.63 18.64 27.44
N THR A 29 -25.24 19.05 26.32
CA THR A 29 -26.66 19.41 26.27
C THR A 29 -27.56 18.18 26.22
N ALA A 30 -27.12 17.13 25.52
CA ALA A 30 -27.93 15.93 25.28
C ALA A 30 -27.81 14.87 26.37
N LEU A 31 -26.68 14.82 27.09
CA LEU A 31 -26.38 13.74 28.03
C LEU A 31 -26.16 14.27 29.45
N PRO A 32 -26.70 13.58 30.48
CA PRO A 32 -26.37 13.88 31.86
C PRO A 32 -24.88 13.70 32.13
N GLY A 33 -24.24 14.76 32.62
CA GLY A 33 -22.81 14.77 32.98
C GLY A 33 -22.60 14.81 34.49
N ARG A 34 -21.43 14.32 34.93
CA ARG A 34 -20.95 14.59 36.30
C ARG A 34 -20.44 16.03 36.35
N GLN A 35 -20.88 16.80 37.34
CA GLN A 35 -20.31 18.13 37.59
C GLN A 35 -18.86 17.96 38.05
N PRO A 36 -17.86 18.43 37.29
CA PRO A 36 -16.48 18.38 37.74
C PRO A 36 -16.27 19.37 38.89
N ALA A 37 -15.36 19.04 39.80
CA ALA A 37 -14.92 19.99 40.83
C ALA A 37 -14.21 21.20 40.20
N ASP A 38 -13.55 21.01 39.06
CA ASP A 38 -12.91 22.06 38.27
C ASP A 38 -13.19 21.85 36.77
N MET A 39 -13.91 22.80 36.18
CA MET A 39 -14.28 22.77 34.77
C MET A 39 -13.08 23.00 33.83
N GLN A 40 -12.09 23.79 34.24
CA GLN A 40 -10.91 24.08 33.42
C GLN A 40 -10.05 22.84 33.24
N ILE A 41 -9.87 22.07 34.32
CA ILE A 41 -9.13 20.80 34.28
C ILE A 41 -9.86 19.79 33.39
N MET A 42 -11.20 19.71 33.48
CA MET A 42 -11.99 18.82 32.62
C MET A 42 -11.83 19.19 31.14
N LEU A 43 -11.95 20.48 30.79
CA LEU A 43 -11.81 20.94 29.42
C LEU A 43 -10.39 20.67 28.88
N GLY A 44 -9.35 20.95 29.67
CA GLY A 44 -7.97 20.63 29.30
C GLY A 44 -7.76 19.13 29.05
N ALA A 45 -8.40 18.26 29.83
CA ALA A 45 -8.36 16.83 29.60
C ALA A 45 -9.00 16.41 28.27
N PHE A 46 -10.12 17.05 27.88
CA PHE A 46 -10.72 16.84 26.56
C PHE A 46 -9.86 17.39 25.42
N GLU A 47 -9.19 18.53 25.61
CA GLU A 47 -8.30 19.07 24.58
C GLU A 47 -7.14 18.11 24.28
N VAL A 48 -6.49 17.57 25.32
CA VAL A 48 -5.42 16.57 25.18
C VAL A 48 -5.97 15.29 24.54
N ALA A 49 -7.12 14.79 25.00
CA ALA A 49 -7.69 13.57 24.47
C ALA A 49 -8.10 13.69 22.99
N LEU A 50 -8.53 14.87 22.56
CA LEU A 50 -9.01 15.13 21.19
C LEU A 50 -7.93 15.73 20.27
N GLU A 51 -6.70 15.85 20.74
CA GLU A 51 -5.59 16.33 19.93
C GLU A 51 -5.34 15.40 18.72
N GLY A 52 -5.15 16.00 17.55
CA GLY A 52 -4.91 15.28 16.29
C GLY A 52 -6.12 14.54 15.73
N CYS A 53 -7.31 14.66 16.34
CA CYS A 53 -8.51 14.02 15.81
C CYS A 53 -8.98 14.69 14.52
N SER A 54 -9.52 13.89 13.60
CA SER A 54 -10.18 14.41 12.40
C SER A 54 -11.52 15.07 12.74
N ARG A 55 -11.86 16.15 12.02
CA ARG A 55 -13.16 16.82 12.11
C ARG A 55 -14.32 15.86 11.82
N TRP A 56 -14.19 15.04 10.76
CA TRP A 56 -15.22 14.07 10.39
C TRP A 56 -15.38 12.99 11.47
N GLY A 57 -14.28 12.40 11.93
CA GLY A 57 -14.32 11.37 12.98
C GLY A 57 -14.94 11.89 14.28
N LEU A 58 -14.65 13.13 14.68
CA LEU A 58 -15.27 13.76 15.85
C LEU A 58 -16.79 13.96 15.67
N ALA A 59 -17.21 14.47 14.52
CA ALA A 59 -18.63 14.67 14.22
C ALA A 59 -19.41 13.36 14.17
N GLN A 60 -18.84 12.30 13.59
CA GLN A 60 -19.48 10.99 13.53
C GLN A 60 -19.47 10.28 14.89
N ALA A 61 -18.37 10.32 15.65
CA ALA A 61 -18.32 9.79 17.01
C ALA A 61 -19.39 10.43 17.89
N THR A 62 -19.56 11.76 17.82
CA THR A 62 -20.62 12.48 18.53
C THR A 62 -22.01 11.94 18.17
N ARG A 63 -22.28 11.70 16.87
CA ARG A 63 -23.56 11.13 16.40
C ARG A 63 -23.79 9.71 16.90
N GLU A 64 -22.76 8.86 16.87
CA GLU A 64 -22.86 7.46 17.32
C GLU A 64 -23.06 7.36 18.84
N ILE A 65 -22.41 8.24 19.61
CA ILE A 65 -22.63 8.35 21.06
C ILE A 65 -24.08 8.72 21.37
N LEU A 66 -24.64 9.69 20.65
CA LEU A 66 -26.05 10.07 20.79
C LEU A 66 -27.01 8.93 20.41
N LYS A 67 -26.58 7.98 19.58
CA LYS A 67 -27.33 6.75 19.26
C LYS A 67 -27.10 5.63 20.28
N GLY A 68 -26.26 5.84 21.29
CA GLY A 68 -26.02 4.88 22.37
C GLY A 68 -24.81 3.96 22.17
N SER A 69 -23.80 4.34 21.38
CA SER A 69 -22.64 3.47 21.11
C SER A 69 -21.79 3.09 22.35
N LEU A 70 -21.84 3.89 23.42
CA LEU A 70 -21.06 3.67 24.65
C LEU A 70 -21.70 2.67 25.61
N GLY A 71 -22.93 2.22 25.35
CA GLY A 71 -23.67 1.33 26.26
C GLY A 71 -24.16 2.00 27.56
N HIS A 72 -23.95 3.31 27.72
CA HIS A 72 -24.49 4.10 28.82
C HIS A 72 -25.04 5.45 28.31
N GLY A 73 -25.98 6.03 29.07
CA GLY A 73 -26.60 7.31 28.75
C GLY A 73 -25.89 8.55 29.32
N PHE A 74 -24.70 8.40 29.89
CA PHE A 74 -23.95 9.52 30.49
C PHE A 74 -22.99 10.20 29.50
N MET A 75 -22.60 11.43 29.84
CA MET A 75 -21.53 12.16 29.15
C MET A 75 -20.26 11.31 29.09
N PRO A 76 -19.63 11.14 27.91
CA PRO A 76 -18.39 10.38 27.79
C PRO A 76 -17.25 11.03 28.57
N SER A 77 -16.38 10.21 29.14
CA SER A 77 -15.07 10.69 29.59
C SER A 77 -14.16 11.04 28.40
N PRO A 78 -13.13 11.88 28.59
CA PRO A 78 -12.17 12.20 27.54
C PRO A 78 -11.58 10.98 26.79
N PRO A 79 -11.11 9.91 27.46
CA PRO A 79 -10.61 8.73 26.76
C PRO A 79 -11.70 7.93 26.05
N GLU A 80 -12.94 7.91 26.55
CA GLU A 80 -14.05 7.23 25.86
C GLU A 80 -14.39 7.92 24.55
N LEU A 81 -14.48 9.26 24.55
CA LEU A 81 -14.70 10.02 23.33
C LEU A 81 -13.56 9.79 22.32
N ARG A 82 -12.30 9.75 22.78
CA ARG A 82 -11.16 9.43 21.90
C ARG A 82 -11.24 8.02 21.33
N ARG A 83 -11.58 7.01 22.14
CA ARG A 83 -11.76 5.63 21.66
C ARG A 83 -12.83 5.56 20.59
N GLU A 84 -13.93 6.28 20.77
CA GLU A 84 -15.01 6.30 19.81
C GLU A 84 -14.62 6.96 18.49
N VAL A 85 -13.88 8.07 18.55
CA VAL A 85 -13.29 8.69 17.36
C VAL A 85 -12.38 7.71 16.63
N ASN A 86 -11.49 7.02 17.34
CA ASN A 86 -10.59 6.03 16.74
C ASN A 86 -11.37 4.85 16.12
N ARG A 87 -12.45 4.39 16.78
CA ARG A 87 -13.33 3.32 16.28
C ARG A 87 -13.95 3.69 14.94
N VAL A 88 -14.47 4.92 14.85
CA VAL A 88 -15.11 5.43 13.63
C VAL A 88 -14.10 5.71 12.52
N MET A 89 -12.88 6.14 12.86
CA MET A 89 -11.80 6.37 11.89
C MET A 89 -11.09 5.10 11.43
N GLY A 90 -11.14 4.01 12.20
CA GLY A 90 -10.45 2.76 11.90
C GLY A 90 -10.63 2.25 10.45
N PRO A 91 -11.86 2.20 9.89
CA PRO A 91 -12.06 1.81 8.49
C PRO A 91 -11.36 2.72 7.47
N HIS A 92 -11.32 4.03 7.72
CA HIS A 92 -10.67 5.01 6.83
C HIS A 92 -9.15 4.88 6.90
N GLU A 93 -8.59 4.72 8.11
CA GLU A 93 -7.16 4.49 8.30
C GLU A 93 -6.71 3.17 7.66
N ALA A 94 -7.52 2.11 7.78
CA ALA A 94 -7.25 0.82 7.15
C ALA A 94 -7.32 0.90 5.62
N ALA A 95 -8.25 1.68 5.06
CA ALA A 95 -8.34 1.91 3.62
C ALA A 95 -7.09 2.64 3.10
N ARG A 96 -6.69 3.74 3.77
CA ARG A 96 -5.48 4.50 3.42
C ARG A 96 -4.21 3.66 3.52
N ARG A 97 -4.12 2.78 4.53
CA ARG A 97 -3.01 1.84 4.66
C ARG A 97 -2.97 0.85 3.49
N ARG A 98 -4.12 0.29 3.10
CA ARG A 98 -4.22 -0.61 1.95
C ARG A 98 -3.82 0.08 0.64
N GLU A 99 -4.21 1.33 0.45
CA GLU A 99 -3.80 2.13 -0.72
C GLU A 99 -2.28 2.35 -0.74
N ALA A 100 -1.69 2.74 0.40
CA ALA A 100 -0.24 2.92 0.50
C ALA A 100 0.55 1.62 0.28
N GLU A 101 0.04 0.49 0.79
CA GLU A 101 0.64 -0.83 0.57
C GLU A 101 0.50 -1.28 -0.89
N ALA A 102 -0.65 -1.05 -1.52
CA ALA A 102 -0.87 -1.32 -2.93
C ALA A 102 0.08 -0.48 -3.79
N GLU A 103 0.22 0.82 -3.48
CA GLU A 103 1.15 1.67 -4.20
C GLU A 103 2.59 1.19 -4.03
N ARG A 104 2.99 0.73 -2.84
CA ARG A 104 4.32 0.15 -2.64
C ARG A 104 4.53 -1.15 -3.41
N LEU A 105 3.51 -2.01 -3.50
CA LEU A 105 3.60 -3.30 -4.18
C LEU A 105 3.67 -3.16 -5.71
N TYR A 106 2.92 -2.20 -6.26
CA TYR A 106 2.85 -1.97 -7.70
C TYR A 106 3.78 -0.86 -8.19
N ARG A 107 4.58 -0.25 -7.30
CA ARG A 107 5.62 0.71 -7.68
C ARG A 107 6.81 -0.05 -8.25
N TRP A 108 7.00 0.06 -9.56
CA TRP A 108 8.17 -0.50 -10.24
C TRP A 108 9.36 0.45 -10.08
N PRO A 109 10.60 -0.05 -9.94
CA PRO A 109 11.80 0.79 -9.95
C PRO A 109 11.90 1.67 -11.21
N GLU A 110 11.31 1.23 -12.32
CA GLU A 110 11.21 1.97 -13.57
C GLU A 110 10.25 3.16 -13.52
N ASP A 111 9.31 3.21 -12.58
CA ASP A 111 8.37 4.34 -12.42
C ASP A 111 9.07 5.58 -11.84
N ASP A 112 10.10 5.38 -11.01
CA ASP A 112 10.95 6.45 -10.48
C ASP A 112 12.01 6.90 -11.50
N GLN A 113 12.25 6.12 -12.57
CA GLN A 113 13.08 6.58 -13.67
C GLN A 113 12.32 7.65 -14.46
N ARG A 114 12.90 8.86 -14.55
CA ARG A 114 12.38 9.92 -15.42
C ARG A 114 12.18 9.36 -16.82
N ARG A 115 10.91 9.09 -17.20
CA ARG A 115 10.53 8.73 -18.56
C ARG A 115 11.22 9.70 -19.51
N ALA A 116 11.84 9.16 -20.57
CA ALA A 116 12.67 9.94 -21.45
C ALA A 116 11.95 11.22 -21.90
N LEU A 117 12.49 12.39 -21.50
CA LEU A 117 11.90 13.67 -21.83
C LEU A 117 11.77 13.79 -23.37
N PRO A 118 10.63 14.31 -23.86
CA PRO A 118 10.44 14.53 -25.29
C PRO A 118 11.54 15.45 -25.84
N ALA A 119 11.82 15.33 -27.14
CA ALA A 119 12.88 16.11 -27.78
C ALA A 119 12.66 17.62 -27.57
N PRO A 120 13.70 18.40 -27.22
CA PRO A 120 13.60 19.86 -27.12
C PRO A 120 13.11 20.46 -28.44
N LYS A 121 12.21 21.46 -28.38
CA LYS A 121 11.75 22.20 -29.57
C LYS A 121 12.59 23.46 -29.76
N GLY A 122 12.92 23.80 -31.01
CA GLY A 122 13.46 25.11 -31.40
C GLY A 122 14.98 25.16 -31.59
N ASP A 123 15.79 24.72 -30.62
CA ASP A 123 17.26 24.83 -30.72
C ASP A 123 17.92 23.58 -31.36
N PRO A 124 18.53 23.70 -32.55
CA PRO A 124 19.20 22.58 -33.22
C PRO A 124 20.38 22.01 -32.41
N LYS A 125 21.09 22.83 -31.61
CA LYS A 125 22.18 22.33 -30.74
C LYS A 125 21.63 21.51 -29.58
N ALA A 126 20.53 21.94 -28.97
CA ALA A 126 19.84 21.17 -27.94
C ALA A 126 19.31 19.83 -28.47
N VAL A 127 18.78 19.79 -29.70
CA VAL A 127 18.33 18.56 -30.36
C VAL A 127 19.50 17.61 -30.63
N ALA A 128 20.64 18.11 -31.11
CA ALA A 128 21.83 17.30 -31.33
C ALA A 128 22.33 16.67 -30.02
N LYS A 129 22.42 17.47 -28.94
CA LYS A 129 22.83 17.00 -27.60
C LYS A 129 21.85 15.95 -27.04
N TRP A 130 20.55 16.14 -27.24
CA TRP A 130 19.52 15.17 -26.86
C TRP A 130 19.66 13.85 -27.64
N ARG A 131 19.93 13.90 -28.96
CA ARG A 131 20.14 12.71 -29.80
C ARG A 131 21.36 11.89 -29.35
N VAL A 132 22.48 12.55 -29.06
CA VAL A 132 23.69 11.87 -28.55
C VAL A 132 23.41 11.18 -27.22
N ARG A 133 22.75 11.87 -26.28
CA ARG A 133 22.36 11.29 -24.99
C ARG A 133 21.41 10.09 -25.16
N ARG A 134 20.47 10.14 -26.11
CA ARG A 134 19.57 9.01 -26.40
C ARG A 134 20.28 7.83 -27.05
N ALA A 135 21.23 8.08 -27.95
CA ALA A 135 22.04 7.03 -28.55
C ALA A 135 22.89 6.29 -27.49
N ALA A 136 23.50 7.03 -26.56
CA ALA A 136 24.25 6.45 -25.44
C ALA A 136 23.36 5.59 -24.53
N GLN A 137 22.18 6.09 -24.14
CA GLN A 137 21.22 5.30 -23.35
C GLN A 137 20.75 4.03 -24.09
N LYS A 138 20.53 4.11 -25.40
CA LYS A 138 20.12 2.95 -26.21
C LYS A 138 21.24 1.90 -26.29
N ALA A 139 22.50 2.35 -26.42
CA ALA A 139 23.66 1.46 -26.42
C ALA A 139 23.88 0.80 -25.05
N GLU A 140 23.73 1.54 -23.96
CA GLU A 140 23.83 1.00 -22.59
C GLU A 140 22.72 -0.03 -22.31
N ALA A 141 21.48 0.25 -22.73
CA ALA A 141 20.38 -0.70 -22.63
C ALA A 141 20.63 -1.97 -23.46
N ALA A 142 21.14 -1.83 -24.68
CA ALA A 142 21.50 -2.96 -25.54
C ALA A 142 22.61 -3.82 -24.92
N ALA A 143 23.65 -3.19 -24.35
CA ALA A 143 24.72 -3.90 -23.63
C ALA A 143 24.20 -4.63 -22.39
N LYS A 144 23.32 -4.00 -21.61
CA LYS A 144 22.65 -4.63 -20.45
C LYS A 144 21.78 -5.82 -20.87
N SER A 145 21.04 -5.71 -21.98
CA SER A 145 20.25 -6.83 -22.50
C SER A 145 21.11 -7.97 -23.06
N ALA A 146 22.26 -7.67 -23.66
CA ALA A 146 23.17 -8.67 -24.20
C ALA A 146 23.93 -9.44 -23.11
N GLY A 147 24.16 -8.80 -21.95
CA GLY A 147 24.83 -9.42 -20.80
C GLY A 147 23.89 -10.12 -19.81
N ALA A 148 22.57 -9.98 -19.96
CA ALA A 148 21.62 -10.68 -19.12
C ALA A 148 21.66 -12.19 -19.44
N PRO A 149 21.83 -13.08 -18.45
CA PRO A 149 21.79 -14.52 -18.68
C PRO A 149 20.36 -14.90 -19.10
N VAL A 150 20.14 -14.98 -20.40
CA VAL A 150 18.93 -15.56 -20.96
C VAL A 150 19.09 -17.06 -20.89
N ASP A 151 18.24 -17.74 -20.14
CA ASP A 151 18.14 -19.19 -20.20
C ASP A 151 17.67 -19.59 -21.60
N GLN A 152 18.64 -19.94 -22.46
CA GLN A 152 18.41 -20.34 -23.84
C GLN A 152 17.53 -21.59 -23.95
N ALA A 153 17.42 -22.40 -22.89
CA ALA A 153 16.51 -23.55 -22.87
C ALA A 153 15.04 -23.12 -22.75
N LEU A 154 14.76 -22.00 -22.09
CA LEU A 154 13.41 -21.43 -21.96
C LEU A 154 13.07 -20.48 -23.11
N PHE A 155 14.04 -19.69 -23.58
CA PHE A 155 13.84 -18.67 -24.59
C PHE A 155 14.86 -18.83 -25.73
N ALA A 156 14.67 -19.87 -26.55
CA ALA A 156 15.43 -20.07 -27.76
C ALA A 156 15.36 -18.81 -28.67
N ASP A 157 16.40 -18.59 -29.46
CA ASP A 157 16.42 -17.46 -30.41
C ASP A 157 15.29 -17.59 -31.45
N ARG A 158 14.87 -16.47 -32.05
CA ARG A 158 13.75 -16.41 -33.00
C ARG A 158 13.92 -17.40 -34.15
N ASP A 159 15.12 -17.50 -34.71
CA ASP A 159 15.44 -18.42 -35.80
C ASP A 159 15.43 -19.90 -35.35
N ALA A 160 15.79 -20.14 -34.09
CA ALA A 160 15.70 -21.47 -33.49
C ALA A 160 14.23 -21.87 -33.21
N ARG A 161 13.36 -20.92 -32.86
CA ARG A 161 11.90 -21.15 -32.73
C ARG A 161 11.25 -21.44 -34.07
N LEU A 162 11.66 -20.74 -35.14
CA LEU A 162 11.11 -20.93 -36.48
C LEU A 162 11.44 -22.29 -37.09
N LYS A 163 12.57 -22.89 -36.70
CA LYS A 163 12.99 -24.23 -37.15
C LYS A 163 12.43 -25.36 -36.30
N ARG A 164 11.80 -25.05 -35.17
CA ARG A 164 11.32 -26.04 -34.21
C ARG A 164 9.97 -26.57 -34.65
N THR A 165 9.85 -27.88 -34.77
CA THR A 165 8.55 -28.50 -35.04
C THR A 165 7.79 -28.69 -33.72
N SER A 166 6.46 -28.83 -33.81
CA SER A 166 5.62 -29.14 -32.66
C SER A 166 6.05 -30.44 -31.97
N SER A 167 6.55 -31.42 -32.73
CA SER A 167 7.08 -32.68 -32.21
C SER A 167 8.32 -32.46 -31.33
N ASP A 168 9.25 -31.60 -31.74
CA ASP A 168 10.48 -31.30 -30.99
C ASP A 168 10.17 -30.62 -29.65
N ALA A 169 9.14 -29.76 -29.62
CA ALA A 169 8.71 -29.08 -28.40
C ALA A 169 8.11 -30.05 -27.37
N VAL A 170 7.30 -31.01 -27.83
CA VAL A 170 6.69 -32.04 -26.97
C VAL A 170 7.76 -33.00 -26.43
N TRP A 171 8.69 -33.44 -27.29
CA TRP A 171 9.77 -34.35 -26.89
C TRP A 171 10.67 -33.72 -25.83
N GLU A 172 11.01 -32.44 -25.99
CA GLU A 172 11.84 -31.73 -25.01
C GLU A 172 11.12 -31.45 -23.69
N PHE A 173 9.81 -31.20 -23.72
CA PHE A 173 9.02 -31.10 -22.51
C PHE A 173 9.02 -32.42 -21.72
N MET A 174 8.81 -33.55 -22.38
CA MET A 174 8.87 -34.88 -21.76
C MET A 174 10.27 -35.18 -21.20
N ALA A 175 11.34 -34.93 -21.97
CA ALA A 175 12.71 -35.12 -21.52
C ALA A 175 13.13 -34.21 -20.33
N ARG A 176 12.42 -33.10 -20.09
CA ARG A 176 12.63 -32.29 -18.86
C ARG A 176 11.90 -32.87 -17.65
N GLN A 177 10.76 -33.51 -17.84
CA GLN A 177 10.06 -34.20 -16.75
C GLN A 177 10.88 -35.39 -16.27
N ASP A 178 11.44 -36.18 -17.19
CA ASP A 178 12.26 -37.34 -16.85
C ASP A 178 13.53 -36.94 -16.09
N ARG A 179 14.24 -35.90 -16.53
CA ARG A 179 15.43 -35.39 -15.82
C ARG A 179 15.13 -34.86 -14.42
N ARG A 180 13.94 -34.29 -14.19
CA ARG A 180 13.51 -33.88 -12.84
C ARG A 180 13.24 -35.08 -11.94
N HIS A 181 12.68 -36.15 -12.50
CA HIS A 181 12.48 -37.40 -11.77
C HIS A 181 13.80 -38.09 -11.41
N ASP A 182 14.81 -38.08 -12.28
CA ASP A 182 16.11 -38.68 -12.01
C ASP A 182 16.96 -37.90 -11.01
N ALA A 183 16.90 -36.56 -11.04
CA ALA A 183 17.58 -35.70 -10.07
C ALA A 183 17.04 -35.93 -8.64
N LEU A 184 15.71 -36.04 -8.49
CA LEU A 184 15.07 -36.36 -7.21
C LEU A 184 15.38 -37.79 -6.73
N ARG A 185 15.66 -38.73 -7.64
CA ARG A 185 16.07 -40.10 -7.30
C ARG A 185 17.53 -40.19 -6.84
N SER A 186 18.41 -39.41 -7.46
CA SER A 186 19.85 -39.40 -7.11
C SER A 186 20.13 -38.73 -5.76
N GLU A 187 19.34 -37.73 -5.36
CA GLU A 187 19.44 -37.13 -4.02
C GLU A 187 18.95 -38.05 -2.89
N SER A 188 18.19 -39.10 -3.20
CA SER A 188 17.70 -40.09 -2.23
C SER A 188 18.58 -41.35 -2.06
N GLY A 189 19.74 -41.42 -2.74
CA GLY A 189 20.54 -42.65 -2.86
C GLY A 189 21.83 -42.75 -2.02
N THR A 190 22.20 -41.73 -1.25
CA THR A 190 23.35 -41.79 -0.31
C THR A 190 22.89 -42.08 1.11
N GLU A 191 22.27 -43.25 1.32
CA GLU A 191 22.31 -43.92 2.63
C GLU A 191 23.51 -44.86 2.63
N THR A 192 24.54 -44.46 3.39
CA THR A 192 25.71 -45.26 3.70
C THR A 192 25.28 -46.56 4.39
N GLY A 193 25.36 -47.68 3.68
CA GLY A 193 25.34 -49.01 4.26
C GLY A 193 26.56 -49.21 5.15
N HIS A 194 26.30 -49.44 6.44
CA HIS A 194 27.27 -49.94 7.41
C HIS A 194 26.78 -51.34 7.84
N ASP A 195 27.50 -52.35 7.35
CA ASP A 195 27.50 -53.79 7.70
C ASP A 195 28.87 -54.26 7.17
N ASP A 196 29.73 -55.04 7.82
CA ASP A 196 29.72 -55.74 9.10
C ASP A 196 31.18 -56.22 9.31
N GLY A 197 31.65 -56.37 10.56
CA GLY A 197 32.97 -56.95 10.87
C GLY A 197 33.46 -56.74 12.29
#